data_AF-W3VJ38-F1
#
_entry.id   AF-W3VJ38-F1
#
_cell.length_a   1.000
_cell.length_b   1.000
_cell.length_c   1.000
_cell.angle_alpha   90.00
_cell.angle_beta   90.00
_cell.angle_gamma   90.00
#
_symmetry.space_group_name_H-M   'P 1'
#
loop_
_entity.id
_entity.type
_entity.pdbx_description
1 polymer ?
#
loop_
_entity_poly.entity_id
_entity_poly.type
_entity_poly.pdbx_seq_one_letter_code
_entity_poly.pdbx_strand_id
1 'polypeptide(L)'
;MVAAVYKSASLLLLLQLVALTTTAAASLITERNAASGAWKLEHHLGNLSPYFDAPVEGHVWSGMPDGCEVESVSLIHRHGSRGPISQEIGTVRNLSYYLNNHTAQLSQPAAKLPSQFAFLAGEGWNADKLKQDDLTAVGRRELFEHGVQMRLDYPKLNTTLFLAGQQDRVVESAQWFAAGYLGKTANATGRLDVISESLGVKSYITPMETCKNWTYSSGGKPVSEWGAVYLPPIAKQFNTQLKRAYPWINITADNVHGMLWACAYDLATTGSVERSPWCGVFSRQQIEQFEYELDLLMRGAFGYGLPNSSGQVMGSLFVSNLTQRLTQPEQFTEPDGAQRTLFFDFAHDTTIDLILTSLGLAADKSYPTTGPVRANRKWRTSVQVPFAAQMEWRKLKCSKGGSKIQLRLNKAPVDLGVLCKTDATGACDLDDFLGSEAVKKANKIQIGDDTWTAACGK
;
A
#
# COMPACT_ATOMS: atom_id res chain seq x y z
N MET A 1 -59.89 -34.89 -36.19
CA MET A 1 -59.04 -35.72 -35.32
C MET A 1 -57.64 -35.61 -35.91
N VAL A 2 -56.60 -35.04 -35.32
CA VAL A 2 -56.16 -35.00 -33.92
C VAL A 2 -55.52 -33.62 -33.67
N ALA A 3 -56.02 -32.88 -32.69
CA ALA A 3 -55.41 -31.66 -32.17
C ALA A 3 -55.19 -31.89 -30.67
N ALA A 4 -53.99 -32.33 -30.27
CA ALA A 4 -53.64 -32.50 -28.87
C ALA A 4 -52.14 -32.73 -28.62
N VAL A 5 -51.22 -31.84 -29.00
CA VAL A 5 -49.83 -31.86 -28.44
C VAL A 5 -49.17 -30.47 -28.41
N TYR A 6 -49.79 -29.43 -27.84
CA TYR A 6 -49.06 -28.18 -27.54
C TYR A 6 -49.66 -27.46 -26.33
N LYS A 7 -49.68 -28.11 -25.15
CA LYS A 7 -50.04 -27.41 -23.90
C LYS A 7 -49.17 -27.73 -22.67
N SER A 8 -48.04 -28.42 -22.83
CA SER A 8 -47.23 -28.85 -21.67
C SER A 8 -45.81 -28.29 -21.60
N ALA A 9 -45.32 -27.56 -22.61
CA ALA A 9 -43.98 -26.98 -22.58
C ALA A 9 -43.92 -25.54 -22.04
N SER A 10 -44.99 -24.76 -22.21
CA SER A 10 -45.00 -23.34 -21.83
C SER A 10 -45.19 -23.09 -20.33
N LEU A 11 -45.73 -24.07 -19.58
CA LEU A 11 -45.97 -23.92 -18.14
C LEU A 11 -44.71 -24.25 -17.30
N LEU A 12 -43.81 -25.08 -17.81
CA LEU A 12 -42.55 -25.43 -17.14
C LEU A 12 -41.48 -24.33 -17.27
N LEU A 13 -41.52 -23.51 -18.33
CA LEU A 13 -40.57 -22.39 -18.50
C LEU A 13 -40.92 -21.19 -17.60
N LEU A 14 -42.21 -20.97 -17.31
CA LEU A 14 -42.65 -19.88 -16.44
C LEU A 14 -42.39 -20.16 -14.94
N LEU A 15 -42.36 -21.43 -14.52
CA LEU A 15 -41.99 -21.80 -13.14
C LEU A 15 -40.47 -21.73 -12.88
N GLN A 16 -39.63 -21.83 -13.92
CA GLN A 16 -38.19 -21.62 -13.77
C GLN A 16 -37.78 -20.14 -13.77
N LEU A 17 -38.53 -19.25 -14.46
CA LEU A 17 -38.24 -17.81 -14.41
C LEU A 17 -38.67 -17.15 -13.08
N VAL A 18 -39.73 -17.61 -12.42
CA VAL A 18 -40.18 -17.02 -11.15
C VAL A 18 -39.31 -17.45 -9.96
N ALA A 19 -38.63 -18.61 -10.04
CA ALA A 19 -37.68 -19.06 -9.02
C ALA A 19 -36.30 -18.37 -9.10
N LEU A 20 -36.00 -17.67 -10.21
CA LEU A 20 -34.74 -16.93 -10.40
C LEU A 20 -34.86 -15.42 -10.11
N THR A 21 -36.06 -14.91 -9.84
CA THR A 21 -36.28 -13.48 -9.54
C THR A 21 -36.56 -13.18 -8.07
N THR A 22 -36.71 -14.19 -7.20
CA THR A 22 -36.94 -13.97 -5.76
C THR A 22 -35.70 -14.17 -4.88
N THR A 23 -34.54 -14.49 -5.45
CA THR A 23 -33.26 -14.54 -4.71
C THR A 23 -32.36 -13.33 -4.96
N ALA A 24 -32.71 -12.44 -5.89
CA ALA A 24 -31.91 -11.26 -6.24
C ALA A 24 -32.37 -9.95 -5.55
N ALA A 25 -33.47 -9.97 -4.79
CA ALA A 25 -34.08 -8.76 -4.21
C ALA A 25 -34.01 -8.66 -2.68
N ALA A 26 -33.23 -9.52 -2.01
CA ALA A 26 -33.07 -9.50 -0.55
C ALA A 26 -31.63 -9.22 -0.06
N SER A 27 -30.74 -8.75 -0.93
CA SER A 27 -29.35 -8.36 -0.55
C SER A 27 -29.07 -6.86 -0.68
N LEU A 28 -30.11 -6.05 -0.88
CA LEU A 28 -30.00 -4.60 -0.79
C LEU A 28 -30.76 -4.16 0.46
N ILE A 29 -30.07 -3.42 1.33
CA ILE A 29 -30.51 -2.96 2.67
C ILE A 29 -30.19 -3.97 3.78
N THR A 30 -28.91 -4.09 4.14
CA THR A 30 -28.38 -3.79 5.50
C THR A 30 -26.88 -4.13 5.56
N GLU A 31 -26.03 -3.33 4.92
CA GLU A 31 -24.62 -3.21 5.35
C GLU A 31 -24.50 -1.98 6.27
N ARG A 32 -25.24 -2.04 7.37
CA ARG A 32 -24.94 -1.27 8.58
C ARG A 32 -24.97 -2.23 9.73
N ASN A 33 -23.92 -3.02 9.83
CA ASN A 33 -23.38 -3.47 11.09
C ASN A 33 -21.92 -3.79 10.84
N ALA A 34 -21.05 -3.06 11.53
CA ALA A 34 -19.64 -3.36 11.65
C ALA A 34 -19.50 -4.79 12.17
N ALA A 35 -19.35 -5.75 11.27
CA ALA A 35 -18.82 -7.04 11.61
C ALA A 35 -17.36 -6.80 12.02
N SER A 36 -16.99 -7.16 13.25
CA SER A 36 -15.60 -7.32 13.64
C SER A 36 -14.94 -8.26 12.63
N GLY A 37 -14.23 -7.69 11.65
CA GLY A 37 -13.77 -8.41 10.47
C GLY A 37 -12.89 -9.59 10.85
N ALA A 38 -13.16 -10.75 10.28
CA ALA A 38 -12.27 -11.90 10.37
C ALA A 38 -10.85 -11.50 9.91
N TRP A 39 -9.82 -12.03 10.57
CA TRP A 39 -8.43 -11.80 10.21
C TRP A 39 -8.16 -12.26 8.76
N LYS A 40 -7.54 -11.40 7.95
CA LYS A 40 -7.21 -11.67 6.53
C LYS A 40 -5.71 -11.54 6.32
N LEU A 41 -5.05 -12.60 5.86
CA LEU A 41 -3.59 -12.66 5.71
C LEU A 41 -3.07 -11.52 4.83
N GLU A 42 -3.76 -11.24 3.73
CA GLU A 42 -3.42 -10.21 2.76
C GLU A 42 -3.37 -8.80 3.33
N HIS A 43 -3.97 -8.55 4.51
CA HIS A 43 -3.91 -7.26 5.22
C HIS A 43 -2.74 -7.16 6.22
N HIS A 44 -1.91 -8.19 6.32
CA HIS A 44 -0.85 -8.32 7.33
C HIS A 44 0.51 -8.65 6.69
N LEU A 45 0.78 -8.13 5.50
CA LEU A 45 2.04 -8.29 4.78
C LEU A 45 2.79 -6.96 4.66
N GLY A 46 2.66 -6.08 5.66
CA GLY A 46 3.30 -4.77 5.69
C GLY A 46 3.10 -3.97 4.40
N ASN A 47 4.13 -3.28 3.92
CA ASN A 47 4.13 -2.56 2.64
C ASN A 47 4.02 -3.48 1.40
N LEU A 48 3.91 -4.80 1.56
CA LEU A 48 3.69 -5.75 0.46
C LEU A 48 2.26 -6.29 0.42
N SER A 49 1.41 -5.84 1.34
CA SER A 49 -0.03 -6.12 1.30
C SER A 49 -0.60 -5.60 -0.01
N PRO A 50 -1.41 -6.39 -0.75
CA PRO A 50 -2.26 -5.84 -1.81
C PRO A 50 -3.16 -4.72 -1.25
N TYR A 51 -3.67 -3.86 -2.12
CA TYR A 51 -4.51 -2.76 -1.65
C TYR A 51 -5.75 -3.24 -0.89
N PHE A 52 -6.04 -2.60 0.24
CA PHE A 52 -7.31 -2.68 0.94
C PHE A 52 -7.64 -1.34 1.60
N ASP A 53 -8.92 -1.07 1.82
CA ASP A 53 -9.36 0.11 2.53
C ASP A 53 -8.86 0.06 3.98
N ALA A 54 -8.15 1.10 4.41
CA ALA A 54 -7.62 1.15 5.76
C ALA A 54 -8.74 1.15 6.81
N PRO A 55 -8.51 0.58 8.00
CA PRO A 55 -9.48 0.65 9.09
C PRO A 55 -9.68 2.10 9.53
N VAL A 56 -10.92 2.46 9.83
CA VAL A 56 -11.29 3.78 10.34
C VAL A 56 -11.10 3.79 11.85
N GLU A 57 -10.37 4.78 12.36
CA GLU A 57 -10.19 4.94 13.81
C GLU A 57 -11.55 5.21 14.48
N GLY A 58 -11.82 4.55 15.61
CA GLY A 58 -13.16 4.52 16.20
C GLY A 58 -13.73 5.89 16.63
N HIS A 59 -12.88 6.90 16.79
CA HIS A 59 -13.30 8.27 17.11
C HIS A 59 -13.46 9.17 15.88
N VAL A 60 -13.17 8.66 14.68
CA VAL A 60 -13.22 9.39 13.41
C VAL A 60 -14.31 8.81 12.51
N TRP A 61 -15.03 9.67 11.80
CA TRP A 61 -16.09 9.30 10.87
C TRP A 61 -15.68 9.50 9.41
N SER A 62 -15.98 8.52 8.56
CA SER A 62 -15.52 8.41 7.15
C SER A 62 -16.21 9.30 6.13
N GLY A 63 -16.73 10.46 6.52
CA GLY A 63 -17.39 11.36 5.59
C GLY A 63 -16.82 12.77 5.55
N MET A 64 -17.68 13.70 5.16
CA MET A 64 -17.33 15.09 4.93
C MET A 64 -17.88 15.96 6.07
N PRO A 65 -17.12 16.94 6.60
CA PRO A 65 -17.64 17.88 7.57
C PRO A 65 -18.94 18.53 7.10
N ASP A 66 -19.87 18.73 8.04
CA ASP A 66 -21.21 19.26 7.74
C ASP A 66 -21.14 20.61 7.02
N GLY A 67 -21.83 20.70 5.88
CA GLY A 67 -21.91 21.91 5.08
C GLY A 67 -20.63 22.25 4.30
N CYS A 68 -19.68 21.32 4.18
CA CYS A 68 -18.50 21.48 3.35
C CYS A 68 -18.62 20.70 2.04
N GLU A 69 -17.89 21.14 1.02
CA GLU A 69 -17.65 20.43 -0.23
C GLU A 69 -16.15 20.42 -0.56
N VAL A 70 -15.71 19.44 -1.35
CA VAL A 70 -14.31 19.34 -1.76
C VAL A 70 -14.02 20.38 -2.86
N GLU A 71 -13.08 21.27 -2.58
CA GLU A 71 -12.61 22.31 -3.50
C GLU A 71 -11.45 21.81 -4.38
N SER A 72 -10.50 21.08 -3.78
CA SER A 72 -9.39 20.48 -4.50
C SER A 72 -8.84 19.24 -3.79
N VAL A 73 -8.16 18.37 -4.56
CA VAL A 73 -7.52 17.15 -4.05
C VAL A 73 -6.09 17.05 -4.57
N SER A 74 -5.15 16.81 -3.65
CA SER A 74 -3.77 16.46 -3.95
C SER A 74 -3.53 15.00 -3.57
N LEU A 75 -3.35 14.14 -4.57
CA LEU A 75 -3.14 12.71 -4.42
C LEU A 75 -1.65 12.37 -4.60
N ILE A 76 -1.06 11.73 -3.60
CA ILE A 76 0.13 10.89 -3.77
C ILE A 76 -0.33 9.43 -3.89
N HIS A 77 -0.05 8.81 -5.03
CA HIS A 77 -0.42 7.43 -5.31
C HIS A 77 0.83 6.55 -5.42
N ARG A 78 0.94 5.52 -4.59
CA ARG A 78 2.01 4.51 -4.73
C ARG A 78 1.77 3.65 -5.97
N HIS A 79 2.82 3.20 -6.64
CA HIS A 79 2.68 2.15 -7.66
C HIS A 79 1.90 0.91 -7.14
N GLY A 80 1.35 0.13 -8.07
CA GLY A 80 0.57 -1.07 -7.73
C GLY A 80 1.42 -2.26 -7.31
N SER A 81 0.74 -3.39 -7.10
CA SER A 81 1.37 -4.67 -6.81
C SER A 81 2.44 -5.01 -7.86
N ARG A 82 3.63 -5.35 -7.37
CA ARG A 82 4.84 -5.60 -8.17
C ARG A 82 5.56 -6.85 -7.70
N GLY A 83 6.53 -7.31 -8.48
CA GLY A 83 7.50 -8.28 -8.01
C GLY A 83 8.60 -7.67 -7.11
N PRO A 84 9.53 -8.50 -6.62
CA PRO A 84 10.60 -8.09 -5.71
C PRO A 84 11.60 -7.13 -6.39
N ILE A 85 12.16 -6.19 -5.61
CA ILE A 85 13.29 -5.37 -6.06
C ILE A 85 14.62 -6.12 -5.90
N SER A 86 15.71 -5.53 -6.39
CA SER A 86 17.07 -6.09 -6.29
C SER A 86 17.53 -6.44 -4.86
N GLN A 87 17.12 -5.65 -3.86
CA GLN A 87 17.42 -5.86 -2.44
C GLN A 87 16.61 -7.00 -1.79
N GLU A 88 15.47 -7.39 -2.40
CA GLU A 88 14.50 -8.35 -1.85
C GLU A 88 14.64 -9.73 -2.53
N ILE A 89 14.90 -9.73 -3.86
CA ILE A 89 14.87 -10.94 -4.71
C ILE A 89 15.89 -12.02 -4.30
N GLY A 90 17.01 -11.62 -3.70
CA GLY A 90 18.06 -12.56 -3.26
C GLY A 90 17.54 -13.59 -2.27
N THR A 91 16.74 -13.15 -1.29
CA THR A 91 16.15 -14.02 -0.25
C THR A 91 15.22 -15.08 -0.88
N VAL A 92 14.40 -14.66 -1.85
CA VAL A 92 13.42 -15.50 -2.53
C VAL A 92 14.10 -16.50 -3.49
N ARG A 93 15.13 -16.05 -4.23
CA ARG A 93 15.92 -16.93 -5.12
C ARG A 93 16.71 -17.97 -4.33
N ASN A 94 17.25 -17.61 -3.16
CA ASN A 94 17.96 -18.57 -2.29
C ASN A 94 17.04 -19.72 -1.84
N LEU A 95 15.76 -19.42 -1.51
CA LEU A 95 14.77 -20.47 -1.27
C LEU A 95 14.55 -21.34 -2.52
N SER A 96 14.38 -20.72 -3.69
CA SER A 96 14.18 -21.46 -4.94
C SER A 96 15.35 -22.40 -5.24
N TYR A 97 16.59 -21.95 -5.07
CA TYR A 97 17.78 -22.78 -5.26
C TYR A 97 17.85 -23.92 -4.24
N TYR A 98 17.50 -23.65 -2.98
CA TYR A 98 17.45 -24.69 -1.96
C TYR A 98 16.46 -25.80 -2.34
N LEU A 99 15.25 -25.46 -2.79
CA LEU A 99 14.24 -26.46 -3.18
C LEU A 99 14.63 -27.22 -4.45
N ASN A 100 15.19 -26.51 -5.44
CA ASN A 100 15.66 -27.12 -6.69
C ASN A 100 16.77 -28.16 -6.43
N ASN A 101 17.71 -27.85 -5.54
CA ASN A 101 18.79 -28.78 -5.16
C ASN A 101 18.30 -30.03 -4.41
N HIS A 102 17.07 -30.01 -3.88
CA HIS A 102 16.47 -31.13 -3.15
C HIS A 102 15.26 -31.74 -3.87
N THR A 103 15.00 -31.38 -5.14
CA THR A 103 13.76 -31.76 -5.84
C THR A 103 13.56 -33.28 -5.90
N ALA A 104 14.59 -34.05 -6.25
CA ALA A 104 14.49 -35.51 -6.35
C ALA A 104 14.07 -36.16 -5.02
N GLN A 105 14.59 -35.65 -3.89
CA GLN A 105 14.26 -36.13 -2.55
C GLN A 105 12.91 -35.62 -2.07
N LEU A 106 12.53 -34.38 -2.41
CA LEU A 106 11.23 -33.80 -2.07
C LEU A 106 10.09 -34.54 -2.78
N SER A 107 10.27 -34.98 -4.02
CA SER A 107 9.25 -35.74 -4.76
C SER A 107 9.00 -37.14 -4.19
N GLN A 108 9.79 -37.61 -3.21
CA GLN A 108 9.69 -38.96 -2.64
C GLN A 108 9.66 -38.92 -1.10
N PRO A 109 8.57 -38.43 -0.48
CA PRO A 109 8.47 -38.35 0.97
C PRO A 109 8.41 -39.73 1.61
N ALA A 110 9.19 -39.94 2.68
CA ALA A 110 9.24 -41.19 3.43
C ALA A 110 7.97 -41.45 4.29
N ALA A 111 7.14 -40.42 4.49
CA ALA A 111 5.89 -40.47 5.22
C ALA A 111 4.93 -39.41 4.70
N LYS A 112 3.64 -39.51 5.06
CA LYS A 112 2.64 -38.50 4.70
C LYS A 112 3.02 -37.12 5.23
N LEU A 113 3.05 -36.12 4.35
CA LEU A 113 3.29 -34.73 4.71
C LEU A 113 2.07 -34.09 5.39
N PRO A 114 2.29 -33.11 6.28
CA PRO A 114 1.24 -32.15 6.62
C PRO A 114 0.67 -31.51 5.35
N SER A 115 -0.65 -31.27 5.31
CA SER A 115 -1.35 -30.80 4.11
C SER A 115 -0.77 -29.49 3.57
N GLN A 116 -0.37 -28.58 4.44
CA GLN A 116 0.21 -27.29 4.04
C GLN A 116 1.57 -27.42 3.33
N PHE A 117 2.27 -28.56 3.46
CA PHE A 117 3.53 -28.83 2.78
C PHE A 117 3.40 -29.84 1.63
N ALA A 118 2.19 -30.28 1.29
CA ALA A 118 1.96 -31.31 0.28
C ALA A 118 2.48 -30.91 -1.11
N PHE A 119 2.44 -29.61 -1.43
CA PHE A 119 2.95 -29.08 -2.70
C PHE A 119 4.43 -29.36 -2.93
N LEU A 120 5.24 -29.53 -1.87
CA LEU A 120 6.67 -29.83 -1.97
C LEU A 120 6.94 -31.18 -2.66
N ALA A 121 6.05 -32.17 -2.47
CA ALA A 121 6.16 -33.47 -3.13
C ALA A 121 5.50 -33.50 -4.53
N GLY A 122 4.65 -32.51 -4.83
CA GLY A 122 3.93 -32.38 -6.09
C GLY A 122 4.69 -31.48 -7.07
N GLU A 123 4.05 -30.36 -7.44
CA GLU A 123 4.58 -29.40 -8.42
C GLU A 123 5.79 -28.60 -7.90
N GLY A 124 6.06 -28.64 -6.59
CA GLY A 124 7.11 -27.84 -5.96
C GLY A 124 6.80 -26.34 -5.99
N TRP A 125 7.83 -25.52 -5.90
CA TRP A 125 7.75 -24.07 -6.07
C TRP A 125 9.08 -23.53 -6.58
N ASN A 126 9.03 -22.50 -7.41
CA ASN A 126 10.20 -21.74 -7.84
C ASN A 126 9.88 -20.25 -8.01
N ALA A 127 10.93 -19.43 -8.10
CA ALA A 127 10.79 -17.99 -8.24
C ALA A 127 10.63 -17.49 -9.70
N ASP A 128 10.50 -18.36 -10.70
CA ASP A 128 10.56 -17.97 -12.13
C ASP A 128 9.41 -17.06 -12.57
N LYS A 129 8.27 -17.19 -11.88
CA LYS A 129 7.07 -16.36 -12.07
C LYS A 129 7.20 -14.98 -11.44
N LEU A 130 8.16 -14.78 -10.54
CA LEU A 130 8.40 -13.50 -9.87
C LEU A 130 9.32 -12.64 -10.75
N LYS A 131 8.69 -11.76 -11.53
CA LYS A 131 9.42 -10.79 -12.36
C LYS A 131 9.93 -9.66 -11.49
N GLN A 132 11.24 -9.46 -11.48
CA GLN A 132 11.87 -8.45 -10.64
C GLN A 132 11.41 -7.06 -11.08
N ASP A 133 11.08 -6.18 -10.13
CA ASP A 133 10.68 -4.78 -10.31
C ASP A 133 9.38 -4.52 -11.12
N ASP A 134 8.91 -5.46 -11.94
CA ASP A 134 7.75 -5.32 -12.81
C ASP A 134 6.43 -5.19 -12.05
N LEU A 135 5.54 -4.35 -12.58
CA LEU A 135 4.14 -4.28 -12.15
C LEU A 135 3.40 -5.56 -12.55
N THR A 136 2.65 -6.15 -11.62
CA THR A 136 1.89 -7.38 -11.87
C THR A 136 0.52 -7.08 -12.48
N ALA A 137 -0.16 -8.10 -13.00
CA ALA A 137 -1.55 -7.96 -13.45
C ALA A 137 -2.50 -7.49 -12.33
N VAL A 138 -2.21 -7.84 -11.07
CA VAL A 138 -2.94 -7.33 -9.91
C VAL A 138 -2.72 -5.83 -9.78
N GLY A 139 -1.46 -5.37 -9.87
CA GLY A 139 -1.11 -3.95 -9.81
C GLY A 139 -1.82 -3.13 -10.88
N ARG A 140 -1.82 -3.60 -12.13
CA ARG A 140 -2.53 -2.93 -13.23
C ARG A 140 -4.02 -2.75 -12.95
N ARG A 141 -4.67 -3.79 -12.41
CA ARG A 141 -6.09 -3.75 -12.04
C ARG A 141 -6.33 -2.75 -10.91
N GLU A 142 -5.53 -2.79 -9.84
CA GLU A 142 -5.63 -1.84 -8.72
C GLU A 142 -5.64 -0.40 -9.22
N LEU A 143 -4.68 -0.04 -10.09
CA LEU A 143 -4.56 1.32 -10.60
C LEU A 143 -5.70 1.73 -11.52
N PHE A 144 -6.12 0.83 -12.41
CA PHE A 144 -7.26 1.10 -13.27
C PHE A 144 -8.54 1.35 -12.46
N GLU A 145 -8.82 0.50 -11.48
CA GLU A 145 -9.98 0.62 -10.59
C GLU A 145 -9.92 1.91 -9.77
N HIS A 146 -8.75 2.29 -9.25
CA HIS A 146 -8.57 3.56 -8.55
C HIS A 146 -8.80 4.78 -9.45
N GLY A 147 -8.35 4.72 -10.71
CA GLY A 147 -8.63 5.78 -11.68
C GLY A 147 -10.12 5.96 -11.94
N VAL A 148 -10.85 4.85 -12.10
CA VAL A 148 -12.32 4.87 -12.23
C VAL A 148 -12.95 5.44 -10.96
N GLN A 149 -12.53 4.98 -9.78
CA GLN A 149 -13.08 5.45 -8.50
C GLN A 149 -12.84 6.95 -8.29
N MET A 150 -11.64 7.46 -8.60
CA MET A 150 -11.32 8.88 -8.51
C MET A 150 -12.27 9.73 -9.37
N ARG A 151 -12.64 9.24 -10.57
CA ARG A 151 -13.59 9.93 -11.45
C ARG A 151 -15.01 9.94 -10.86
N LEU A 152 -15.40 8.89 -10.15
CA LEU A 152 -16.70 8.76 -9.49
C LEU A 152 -16.78 9.57 -8.19
N ASP A 153 -15.70 9.63 -7.42
CA ASP A 153 -15.63 10.34 -6.14
C ASP A 153 -15.66 11.86 -6.32
N TYR A 154 -15.03 12.37 -7.39
CA TYR A 154 -14.91 13.81 -7.64
C TYR A 154 -15.41 14.19 -9.05
N PRO A 155 -16.71 14.00 -9.38
CA PRO A 155 -17.23 14.18 -10.74
C PRO A 155 -17.17 15.65 -11.22
N LYS A 156 -17.10 16.60 -10.29
CA LYS A 156 -17.00 18.04 -10.56
C LYS A 156 -15.57 18.55 -10.68
N LEU A 157 -14.58 17.78 -10.20
CA LEU A 157 -13.17 18.14 -10.26
C LEU A 157 -12.53 17.41 -11.44
N ASN A 158 -11.56 18.04 -12.08
CA ASN A 158 -10.85 17.42 -13.17
C ASN A 158 -9.39 17.86 -13.25
N THR A 159 -8.62 17.02 -13.93
CA THR A 159 -7.30 17.36 -14.45
C THR A 159 -7.01 16.47 -15.65
N THR A 160 -6.16 16.94 -16.55
CA THR A 160 -5.56 16.13 -17.60
C THR A 160 -4.09 15.83 -17.31
N LEU A 161 -3.58 16.21 -16.15
CA LEU A 161 -2.17 16.24 -15.84
C LEU A 161 -1.81 15.21 -14.78
N PHE A 162 -0.76 14.46 -15.05
CA PHE A 162 -0.23 13.39 -14.21
C PHE A 162 1.27 13.61 -14.07
N LEU A 163 1.81 13.43 -12.88
CA LEU A 163 3.24 13.43 -12.61
C LEU A 163 3.64 12.04 -12.11
N ALA A 164 4.72 11.47 -12.64
CA ALA A 164 5.26 10.21 -12.15
C ALA A 164 6.77 10.29 -11.93
N GLY A 165 7.27 9.60 -10.92
CA GLY A 165 8.69 9.26 -10.83
C GLY A 165 9.11 8.35 -11.98
N GLN A 166 10.31 8.55 -12.52
CA GLN A 166 10.89 7.82 -13.65
C GLN A 166 11.38 6.42 -13.25
N GLN A 167 10.46 5.61 -12.74
CA GLN A 167 10.65 4.18 -12.59
C GLN A 167 9.53 3.46 -13.31
N ASP A 168 9.86 2.42 -14.06
CA ASP A 168 8.92 1.76 -15.00
C ASP A 168 7.58 1.41 -14.35
N ARG A 169 7.59 0.78 -13.17
CA ARG A 169 6.37 0.44 -12.42
C ARG A 169 5.54 1.66 -11.97
N VAL A 170 6.17 2.80 -11.69
CA VAL A 170 5.51 4.05 -11.26
C VAL A 170 4.88 4.73 -12.47
N VAL A 171 5.61 4.82 -13.57
CA VAL A 171 5.11 5.33 -14.86
C VAL A 171 3.96 4.46 -15.37
N GLU A 172 4.11 3.14 -15.37
CA GLU A 172 3.07 2.20 -15.78
C GLU A 172 1.83 2.33 -14.88
N SER A 173 2.01 2.53 -13.58
CA SER A 173 0.90 2.75 -12.65
C SER A 173 0.11 4.01 -12.99
N ALA A 174 0.81 5.11 -13.31
CA ALA A 174 0.17 6.35 -13.75
C ALA A 174 -0.63 6.16 -15.04
N GLN A 175 -0.12 5.36 -15.98
CA GLN A 175 -0.81 5.05 -17.24
C GLN A 175 -2.10 4.25 -17.02
N TRP A 176 -2.08 3.21 -16.16
CA TRP A 176 -3.28 2.42 -15.85
C TRP A 176 -4.33 3.24 -15.09
N PHE A 177 -3.89 4.09 -14.16
CA PHE A 177 -4.78 5.02 -13.48
C PHE A 177 -5.40 6.02 -14.46
N ALA A 178 -4.60 6.62 -15.34
CA ALA A 178 -5.09 7.54 -16.37
C ALA A 178 -6.09 6.86 -17.31
N ALA A 179 -5.88 5.59 -17.68
CA ALA A 179 -6.81 4.81 -18.48
C ALA A 179 -8.16 4.59 -17.77
N GLY A 180 -8.15 4.37 -16.45
CA GLY A 180 -9.38 4.29 -15.65
C GLY A 180 -10.09 5.64 -15.50
N TYR A 181 -9.32 6.71 -15.27
CA TYR A 181 -9.82 8.05 -14.97
C TYR A 181 -10.32 8.82 -16.21
N LEU A 182 -9.53 8.83 -17.30
CA LEU A 182 -9.86 9.51 -18.56
C LEU A 182 -10.57 8.61 -19.57
N GLY A 183 -10.57 7.29 -19.34
CA GLY A 183 -11.13 6.31 -20.26
C GLY A 183 -10.22 6.06 -21.48
N LYS A 184 -10.83 5.56 -22.56
CA LYS A 184 -10.12 5.05 -23.75
C LYS A 184 -9.21 6.08 -24.44
N THR A 185 -9.45 7.37 -24.25
CA THR A 185 -8.68 8.45 -24.89
C THR A 185 -7.55 8.99 -24.01
N ALA A 186 -7.22 8.33 -22.89
CA ALA A 186 -6.22 8.80 -21.92
C ALA A 186 -4.92 9.27 -22.56
N ASN A 187 -4.38 8.54 -23.55
CA ASN A 187 -3.13 8.92 -24.22
C ASN A 187 -3.25 10.18 -25.09
N ALA A 188 -4.45 10.53 -25.55
CA ALA A 188 -4.69 11.71 -26.38
C ALA A 188 -5.10 12.93 -25.55
N THR A 189 -5.77 12.71 -24.42
CA THR A 189 -6.31 13.78 -23.57
C THR A 189 -5.44 14.09 -22.36
N GLY A 190 -4.72 13.10 -21.83
CA GLY A 190 -3.86 13.23 -20.67
C GLY A 190 -2.42 13.56 -21.05
N ARG A 191 -1.73 14.27 -20.16
CA ARG A 191 -0.29 14.52 -20.23
C ARG A 191 0.37 13.95 -18.98
N LEU A 192 1.26 12.98 -19.19
CA LEU A 192 2.09 12.39 -18.15
C LEU A 192 3.48 13.02 -18.19
N ASP A 193 3.76 13.86 -17.20
CA ASP A 193 5.09 14.39 -16.95
C ASP A 193 5.87 13.39 -16.08
N VAL A 194 7.16 13.22 -16.37
CA VAL A 194 8.02 12.25 -15.68
C VAL A 194 9.21 12.97 -15.07
N ILE A 195 9.48 12.72 -13.79
CA ILE A 195 10.64 13.26 -13.07
C ILE A 195 11.67 12.17 -12.84
N SER A 196 12.92 12.43 -13.25
CA SER A 196 14.00 11.45 -13.10
C SER A 196 14.24 11.07 -11.64
N GLU A 197 14.42 9.79 -11.37
CA GLU A 197 14.80 9.25 -10.05
C GLU A 197 16.31 9.05 -9.94
N SER A 198 17.08 9.87 -10.64
CA SER A 198 18.55 9.83 -10.57
C SER A 198 19.06 10.56 -9.33
N LEU A 199 20.17 10.08 -8.77
CA LEU A 199 20.86 10.72 -7.66
C LEU A 199 21.09 12.23 -7.91
N GLY A 200 20.72 13.04 -6.91
CA GLY A 200 20.86 14.50 -6.93
C GLY A 200 19.72 15.25 -7.62
N VAL A 201 18.79 14.57 -8.30
CA VAL A 201 17.58 15.22 -8.83
C VAL A 201 16.71 15.68 -7.67
N LYS A 202 16.33 16.95 -7.67
CA LYS A 202 15.49 17.56 -6.63
C LYS A 202 14.04 17.20 -6.87
N SER A 203 13.48 16.36 -6.02
CA SER A 203 12.11 15.86 -6.19
C SER A 203 11.47 15.53 -4.84
N TYR A 204 10.19 15.88 -4.67
CA TYR A 204 9.41 15.36 -3.55
C TYR A 204 8.84 13.95 -3.84
N ILE A 205 8.93 13.46 -5.08
CA ILE A 205 8.52 12.09 -5.45
C ILE A 205 9.54 11.09 -4.88
N THR A 206 10.83 11.37 -5.06
CA THR A 206 11.94 10.54 -4.57
C THR A 206 12.96 11.38 -3.79
N PRO A 207 12.57 11.97 -2.64
CA PRO A 207 13.43 12.87 -1.88
C PRO A 207 14.69 12.19 -1.32
N MET A 208 14.66 10.86 -1.21
CA MET A 208 15.82 10.05 -0.84
C MET A 208 16.96 10.14 -1.86
N GLU A 209 16.67 10.31 -3.15
CA GLU A 209 17.68 10.47 -4.21
C GLU A 209 18.36 11.85 -4.13
N THR A 210 17.70 12.84 -3.54
CA THR A 210 18.29 14.16 -3.24
C THR A 210 19.12 14.13 -1.94
N CYS A 211 18.82 13.22 -1.01
CA CYS A 211 19.41 13.18 0.32
C CYS A 211 20.66 12.29 0.34
N LYS A 212 21.84 12.90 0.14
CA LYS A 212 23.13 12.17 0.00
C LYS A 212 23.46 11.20 1.15
N ASN A 213 23.12 11.54 2.38
CA ASN A 213 23.37 10.71 3.56
C ASN A 213 22.34 9.58 3.74
N TRP A 214 21.27 9.54 2.94
CA TRP A 214 20.28 8.49 3.02
C TRP A 214 20.88 7.16 2.55
N THR A 215 20.48 6.06 3.20
CA THR A 215 20.81 4.71 2.77
C THR A 215 19.72 3.73 3.20
N TYR A 216 19.34 2.86 2.27
CA TYR A 216 18.43 1.72 2.53
C TYR A 216 18.91 0.85 3.70
N SER A 217 20.24 0.74 3.89
CA SER A 217 20.83 -0.09 4.95
C SER A 217 20.47 0.37 6.38
N SER A 218 19.92 1.57 6.55
CA SER A 218 19.41 2.06 7.85
C SER A 218 18.31 1.16 8.43
N GLY A 219 17.53 0.49 7.57
CA GLY A 219 16.53 -0.52 7.99
C GLY A 219 17.12 -1.89 8.32
N GLY A 220 18.37 -2.17 7.94
CA GLY A 220 18.96 -3.51 8.03
C GLY A 220 19.19 -4.02 9.45
N LYS A 221 19.69 -3.16 10.35
CA LYS A 221 19.93 -3.55 11.75
C LYS A 221 18.63 -3.92 12.49
N PRO A 222 17.55 -3.11 12.46
CA PRO A 222 16.26 -3.48 13.03
C PRO A 222 15.71 -4.82 12.50
N VAL A 223 15.77 -5.04 11.18
CA VAL A 223 15.32 -6.28 10.53
C VAL A 223 16.13 -7.47 11.03
N SER A 224 17.47 -7.34 11.10
CA SER A 224 18.34 -8.42 11.58
C SER A 224 18.09 -8.77 13.06
N GLU A 225 17.92 -7.75 13.92
CA GLU A 225 17.62 -7.95 15.35
C GLU A 225 16.28 -8.66 15.55
N TRP A 226 15.24 -8.28 14.78
CA TRP A 226 13.93 -8.92 14.85
C TRP A 226 13.93 -10.32 14.25
N GLY A 227 14.56 -10.51 13.09
CA GLY A 227 14.70 -11.81 12.42
C GLY A 227 15.33 -12.87 13.33
N ALA A 228 16.32 -12.50 14.14
CA ALA A 228 16.93 -13.37 15.14
C ALA A 228 15.96 -13.84 16.24
N VAL A 229 14.86 -13.11 16.47
CA VAL A 229 13.82 -13.45 17.45
C VAL A 229 12.80 -14.44 16.88
N TYR A 230 12.24 -14.17 15.70
CA TYR A 230 11.05 -14.91 15.24
C TYR A 230 11.32 -16.01 14.20
N LEU A 231 12.37 -15.89 13.37
CA LEU A 231 12.66 -16.89 12.33
C LEU A 231 13.15 -18.24 12.88
N PRO A 232 14.10 -18.31 13.85
CA PRO A 232 14.62 -19.59 14.34
C PRO A 232 13.56 -20.50 14.98
N PRO A 233 12.61 -19.99 15.81
CA PRO A 233 11.50 -20.80 16.30
C PRO A 233 10.64 -21.43 15.19
N ILE A 234 10.37 -20.68 14.11
CA ILE A 234 9.58 -21.17 12.97
C ILE A 234 10.35 -22.25 12.22
N ALA A 235 11.65 -22.06 11.97
CA ALA A 235 12.50 -23.06 11.34
C ALA A 235 12.53 -24.37 12.14
N LYS A 236 12.66 -24.29 13.47
CA LYS A 236 12.60 -25.45 14.36
C LYS A 236 11.25 -26.16 14.28
N GLN A 237 10.15 -25.40 14.22
CA GLN A 237 8.80 -25.95 14.06
C GLN A 237 8.68 -26.70 12.73
N PHE A 238 9.07 -26.10 11.62
CA PHE A 238 8.96 -26.73 10.29
C PHE A 238 9.82 -28.00 10.19
N ASN A 239 11.05 -27.98 10.67
CA ASN A 239 11.89 -29.19 10.74
C ASN A 239 11.23 -30.30 11.56
N THR A 240 10.58 -29.95 12.68
CA THR A 240 9.85 -30.94 13.49
C THR A 240 8.67 -31.55 12.73
N GLN A 241 7.90 -30.74 12.00
CA GLN A 241 6.76 -31.18 11.20
C GLN A 241 7.18 -32.04 10.01
N LEU A 242 8.32 -31.74 9.38
CA LEU A 242 8.82 -32.41 8.19
C LEU A 242 9.70 -33.63 8.49
N LYS A 243 10.24 -33.78 9.70
CA LYS A 243 11.23 -34.81 10.07
C LYS A 243 10.85 -36.25 9.67
N ARG A 244 9.57 -36.62 9.75
CA ARG A 244 9.12 -37.97 9.37
C ARG A 244 9.12 -38.19 7.86
N ALA A 245 8.75 -37.17 7.09
CA ALA A 245 8.68 -37.25 5.64
C ALA A 245 10.05 -37.01 4.98
N TYR A 246 10.85 -36.09 5.54
CA TYR A 246 12.15 -35.67 5.03
C TYR A 246 13.20 -35.58 6.17
N PRO A 247 13.67 -36.70 6.73
CA PRO A 247 14.60 -36.69 7.86
C PRO A 247 15.97 -36.05 7.55
N TRP A 248 16.32 -35.89 6.26
CA TRP A 248 17.54 -35.24 5.77
C TRP A 248 17.38 -33.75 5.50
N ILE A 249 16.15 -33.22 5.46
CA ILE A 249 15.95 -31.80 5.20
C ILE A 249 16.29 -30.98 6.44
N ASN A 250 16.92 -29.83 6.22
CA ASN A 250 17.22 -28.87 7.27
C ASN A 250 16.80 -27.48 6.81
N ILE A 251 15.60 -27.06 7.20
CA ILE A 251 15.06 -25.73 6.93
C ILE A 251 15.75 -24.73 7.86
N THR A 252 16.45 -23.75 7.30
CA THR A 252 17.13 -22.69 8.05
C THR A 252 16.22 -21.49 8.29
N ALA A 253 16.65 -20.54 9.15
CA ALA A 253 15.96 -19.26 9.32
C ALA A 253 15.87 -18.47 8.00
N ASP A 254 16.92 -18.51 7.18
CA ASP A 254 16.92 -17.85 5.86
C ASP A 254 15.93 -18.51 4.89
N ASN A 255 15.76 -19.84 4.96
CA ASN A 255 14.74 -20.51 4.17
C ASN A 255 13.34 -20.06 4.59
N VAL A 256 13.05 -20.00 5.90
CA VAL A 256 11.77 -19.48 6.41
C VAL A 256 11.52 -18.05 5.95
N HIS A 257 12.54 -17.20 6.02
CA HIS A 257 12.45 -15.82 5.56
C HIS A 257 12.10 -15.76 4.07
N GLY A 258 12.77 -16.56 3.23
CA GLY A 258 12.43 -16.68 1.82
C GLY A 258 11.01 -17.18 1.58
N MET A 259 10.47 -18.05 2.43
CA MET A 259 9.10 -18.57 2.32
C MET A 259 8.06 -17.48 2.65
N LEU A 260 8.34 -16.59 3.60
CA LEU A 260 7.48 -15.44 3.93
C LEU A 260 7.44 -14.43 2.77
N TRP A 261 8.60 -14.06 2.21
CA TRP A 261 8.66 -13.21 1.03
C TRP A 261 8.00 -13.85 -0.20
N ALA A 262 8.18 -15.17 -0.39
CA ALA A 262 7.51 -15.90 -1.45
C ALA A 262 5.99 -15.83 -1.31
N CYS A 263 5.43 -15.97 -0.10
CA CYS A 263 4.01 -15.75 0.14
C CYS A 263 3.57 -14.34 -0.32
N ALA A 264 4.27 -13.30 0.10
CA ALA A 264 3.90 -11.93 -0.25
C ALA A 264 3.93 -11.66 -1.77
N TYR A 265 4.97 -12.10 -2.48
CA TYR A 265 5.07 -11.85 -3.93
C TYR A 265 4.26 -12.80 -4.80
N ASP A 266 4.04 -14.03 -4.38
CA ASP A 266 3.08 -14.92 -5.04
C ASP A 266 1.69 -14.29 -4.98
N LEU A 267 1.29 -13.75 -3.82
CA LEU A 267 0.04 -13.03 -3.66
C LEU A 267 -0.02 -11.78 -4.57
N ALA A 268 1.02 -10.94 -4.54
CA ALA A 268 1.10 -9.76 -5.40
C ALA A 268 1.02 -10.09 -6.90
N THR A 269 1.48 -11.29 -7.29
CA THR A 269 1.48 -11.74 -8.69
C THR A 269 0.18 -12.41 -9.09
N THR A 270 -0.41 -13.22 -8.21
CA THR A 270 -1.55 -14.11 -8.53
C THR A 270 -2.90 -13.59 -8.05
N GLY A 271 -2.89 -12.63 -7.13
CA GLY A 271 -4.06 -11.96 -6.58
C GLY A 271 -4.91 -12.79 -5.62
N SER A 272 -4.42 -13.95 -5.15
CA SER A 272 -5.14 -14.78 -4.19
C SER A 272 -4.18 -15.53 -3.27
N VAL A 273 -4.49 -15.54 -1.97
CA VAL A 273 -3.74 -16.27 -0.94
C VAL A 273 -3.72 -17.77 -1.24
N GLU A 274 -4.83 -18.32 -1.76
CA GLU A 274 -4.97 -19.75 -2.08
C GLU A 274 -4.07 -20.18 -3.25
N ARG A 275 -3.61 -19.23 -4.08
CA ARG A 275 -2.72 -19.49 -5.21
C ARG A 275 -1.24 -19.43 -4.83
N SER A 276 -0.91 -18.94 -3.63
CA SER A 276 0.44 -19.07 -3.10
C SER A 276 0.54 -20.36 -2.28
N PRO A 277 1.42 -21.31 -2.65
CA PRO A 277 1.65 -22.49 -1.83
C PRO A 277 2.29 -22.14 -0.48
N TRP A 278 2.94 -20.98 -0.35
CA TRP A 278 3.61 -20.58 0.88
C TRP A 278 2.71 -19.91 1.90
N CYS A 279 1.70 -19.15 1.49
CA CYS A 279 0.89 -18.40 2.45
C CYS A 279 0.15 -19.31 3.43
N GLY A 280 -0.35 -20.47 2.97
CA GLY A 280 -1.04 -21.44 3.81
C GLY A 280 -0.13 -22.22 4.79
N VAL A 281 1.19 -22.07 4.70
CA VAL A 281 2.16 -22.73 5.58
C VAL A 281 2.27 -22.05 6.94
N PHE A 282 2.00 -20.75 7.00
CA PHE A 282 2.20 -19.93 8.19
C PHE A 282 0.94 -19.77 9.03
N SER A 283 1.12 -19.73 10.34
CA SER A 283 0.06 -19.31 11.26
C SER A 283 -0.12 -17.79 11.23
N ARG A 284 -1.28 -17.32 11.70
CA ARG A 284 -1.56 -15.90 11.90
C ARG A 284 -0.44 -15.15 12.63
N GLN A 285 0.05 -15.70 13.74
CA GLN A 285 1.08 -15.06 14.56
C GLN A 285 2.40 -14.90 13.78
N GLN A 286 2.75 -15.87 12.93
CA GLN A 286 3.98 -15.82 12.13
C GLN A 286 3.89 -14.77 11.02
N ILE A 287 2.71 -14.61 10.41
CA ILE A 287 2.44 -13.52 9.47
C ILE A 287 2.50 -12.15 10.18
N GLU A 288 1.89 -12.01 11.37
CA GLU A 288 1.97 -10.77 12.15
C GLU A 288 3.42 -10.44 12.60
N GLN A 289 4.27 -11.45 12.81
CA GLN A 289 5.70 -11.25 13.06
C GLN A 289 6.43 -10.75 11.81
N PHE A 290 6.09 -11.25 10.63
CA PHE A 290 6.62 -10.77 9.36
C PHE A 290 6.13 -9.36 9.02
N GLU A 291 4.86 -9.04 9.29
CA GLU A 291 4.32 -7.67 9.18
C GLU A 291 5.19 -6.68 9.97
N TYR A 292 5.56 -7.05 11.20
CA TYR A 292 6.40 -6.19 12.03
C TYR A 292 7.84 -6.04 11.52
N GLU A 293 8.39 -7.06 10.86
CA GLU A 293 9.69 -6.94 10.19
C GLU A 293 9.65 -5.90 9.07
N LEU A 294 8.61 -5.93 8.24
CA LEU A 294 8.40 -4.96 7.17
C LEU A 294 8.16 -3.55 7.73
N ASP A 295 7.44 -3.44 8.85
CA ASP A 295 7.29 -2.17 9.56
C ASP A 295 8.66 -1.64 10.04
N LEU A 296 9.52 -2.48 10.62
CA LEU A 296 10.86 -2.11 11.08
C LEU A 296 11.77 -1.68 9.94
N LEU A 297 11.72 -2.40 8.81
CA LEU A 297 12.45 -2.06 7.59
C LEU A 297 12.09 -0.65 7.12
N MET A 298 10.81 -0.40 6.88
CA MET A 298 10.33 0.87 6.37
C MET A 298 10.55 2.00 7.37
N ARG A 299 10.35 1.75 8.67
CA ARG A 299 10.65 2.71 9.72
C ARG A 299 12.11 3.13 9.74
N GLY A 300 13.02 2.17 9.63
CA GLY A 300 14.46 2.40 9.68
C GLY A 300 15.04 3.01 8.40
N ALA A 301 14.47 2.67 7.23
CA ALA A 301 14.97 3.13 5.94
C ALA A 301 14.25 4.39 5.41
N PHE A 302 13.00 4.66 5.79
CA PHE A 302 12.18 5.70 5.16
C PHE A 302 11.29 6.47 6.14
N GLY A 303 11.54 6.31 7.45
CA GLY A 303 10.67 6.89 8.47
C GLY A 303 11.41 7.47 9.66
N TYR A 304 10.72 7.45 10.81
CA TYR A 304 11.22 7.98 12.08
C TYR A 304 12.49 7.30 12.62
N GLY A 305 12.91 6.15 12.07
CA GLY A 305 14.14 5.46 12.46
C GLY A 305 15.40 5.99 11.77
N LEU A 306 15.25 6.85 10.77
CA LEU A 306 16.37 7.46 10.06
C LEU A 306 17.20 8.40 10.97
N PRO A 307 18.53 8.43 10.82
CA PRO A 307 19.41 9.28 11.63
C PRO A 307 19.19 10.77 11.32
N ASN A 308 19.61 11.63 12.25
CA ASN A 308 19.64 13.09 12.08
C ASN A 308 18.30 13.72 11.66
N SER A 309 17.18 13.05 11.97
CA SER A 309 15.83 13.46 11.53
C SER A 309 15.68 13.58 10.00
N SER A 310 16.51 12.89 9.21
CA SER A 310 16.48 13.02 7.75
C SER A 310 15.14 12.60 7.13
N GLY A 311 14.41 11.66 7.76
CA GLY A 311 13.04 11.34 7.36
C GLY A 311 12.09 12.54 7.39
N GLN A 312 12.16 13.36 8.44
CA GLN A 312 11.33 14.57 8.57
C GLN A 312 11.71 15.64 7.55
N VAL A 313 13.02 15.79 7.31
CA VAL A 313 13.58 16.76 6.36
C VAL A 313 13.22 16.39 4.92
N MET A 314 13.40 15.13 4.51
CA MET A 314 13.03 14.68 3.18
C MET A 314 11.51 14.81 2.92
N GLY A 315 10.69 14.42 3.89
CA GLY A 315 9.22 14.54 3.77
C GLY A 315 8.73 16.00 3.71
N SER A 316 9.52 16.97 4.17
CA SER A 316 9.15 18.38 4.13
C SER A 316 8.96 18.92 2.70
N LEU A 317 9.64 18.33 1.71
CA LEU A 317 9.55 18.78 0.32
C LEU A 317 8.12 18.68 -0.23
N PHE A 318 7.42 17.57 0.06
CA PHE A 318 6.02 17.43 -0.32
C PHE A 318 5.12 18.35 0.51
N VAL A 319 5.37 18.49 1.82
CA VAL A 319 4.56 19.37 2.67
C VAL A 319 4.61 20.81 2.15
N SER A 320 5.80 21.31 1.76
CA SER A 320 5.97 22.61 1.13
C SER A 320 5.24 22.74 -0.22
N ASN A 321 5.25 21.69 -1.04
CA ASN A 321 4.49 21.69 -2.29
C ASN A 321 2.97 21.67 -2.05
N LEU A 322 2.50 20.89 -1.08
CA LEU A 322 1.11 20.84 -0.67
C LEU A 322 0.63 22.21 -0.16
N THR A 323 1.40 22.88 0.71
CA THR A 323 1.02 24.20 1.21
C THR A 323 0.95 25.23 0.09
N GLN A 324 1.83 25.16 -0.90
CA GLN A 324 1.75 26.00 -2.11
C GLN A 324 0.45 25.74 -2.89
N ARG A 325 0.08 24.47 -3.14
CA ARG A 325 -1.21 24.12 -3.80
C ARG A 325 -2.42 24.65 -3.04
N LEU A 326 -2.37 24.64 -1.71
CA LEU A 326 -3.48 25.06 -0.85
C LEU A 326 -3.64 26.59 -0.78
N THR A 327 -2.52 27.33 -0.82
CA THR A 327 -2.47 28.77 -0.54
C THR A 327 -2.28 29.65 -1.78
N GLN A 328 -1.71 29.10 -2.85
CA GLN A 328 -1.40 29.79 -4.10
C GLN A 328 -1.98 29.00 -5.30
N PRO A 329 -3.28 28.68 -5.30
CA PRO A 329 -3.90 27.86 -6.35
C PRO A 329 -3.72 28.47 -7.74
N GLU A 330 -3.67 29.79 -7.86
CA GLU A 330 -3.51 30.52 -9.13
C GLU A 330 -2.23 30.19 -9.91
N GLN A 331 -1.23 29.58 -9.26
CA GLN A 331 0.00 29.11 -9.91
C GLN A 331 -0.18 27.78 -10.64
N PHE A 332 -1.32 27.11 -10.46
CA PHE A 332 -1.57 25.77 -10.98
C PHE A 332 -2.79 25.78 -11.90
N THR A 333 -2.55 25.79 -13.20
CA THR A 333 -3.60 25.74 -14.22
C THR A 333 -3.52 24.47 -15.07
N GLU A 334 -4.66 24.08 -15.62
CA GLU A 334 -4.78 23.11 -16.69
C GLU A 334 -4.26 23.70 -18.02
N PRO A 335 -3.96 22.86 -19.04
CA PRO A 335 -3.49 23.33 -20.34
C PRO A 335 -4.47 24.29 -21.06
N ASP A 336 -5.76 24.22 -20.74
CA ASP A 336 -6.80 25.11 -21.26
C ASP A 336 -6.92 26.45 -20.48
N GLY A 337 -6.10 26.65 -19.45
CA GLY A 337 -6.09 27.82 -18.59
C GLY A 337 -7.07 27.76 -17.41
N ALA A 338 -7.87 26.68 -17.27
CA ALA A 338 -8.72 26.50 -16.11
C ALA A 338 -7.90 26.29 -14.83
N GLN A 339 -8.46 26.67 -13.68
CA GLN A 339 -7.84 26.40 -12.39
C GLN A 339 -7.74 24.89 -12.15
N ARG A 340 -6.54 24.38 -11.84
CA ARG A 340 -6.35 22.97 -11.52
C ARG A 340 -6.97 22.66 -10.15
N THR A 341 -7.77 21.59 -10.09
CA THR A 341 -8.47 21.16 -8.87
C THR A 341 -8.08 19.75 -8.41
N LEU A 342 -7.51 18.94 -9.30
CA LEU A 342 -6.93 17.63 -8.98
C LEU A 342 -5.43 17.63 -9.30
N PHE A 343 -4.64 17.04 -8.41
CA PHE A 343 -3.20 16.84 -8.60
C PHE A 343 -2.90 15.36 -8.39
N PHE A 344 -2.40 14.70 -9.44
CA PHE A 344 -2.07 13.28 -9.41
C PHE A 344 -0.56 13.08 -9.51
N ASP A 345 0.04 12.69 -8.38
CA ASP A 345 1.47 12.43 -8.25
C ASP A 345 1.70 10.94 -7.94
N PHE A 346 2.31 10.23 -8.88
CA PHE A 346 2.65 8.81 -8.73
C PHE A 346 4.07 8.67 -8.19
N ALA A 347 4.17 7.98 -7.06
CA ALA A 347 5.37 7.89 -6.26
C ALA A 347 5.51 6.48 -5.62
N HIS A 348 6.21 6.43 -4.49
CA HIS A 348 6.54 5.19 -3.78
C HIS A 348 5.87 5.15 -2.40
N ASP A 349 5.88 3.98 -1.77
CA ASP A 349 5.57 3.83 -0.34
C ASP A 349 6.43 4.78 0.50
N THR A 350 7.73 4.83 0.18
CA THR A 350 8.72 5.66 0.85
C THR A 350 8.32 7.14 0.89
N THR A 351 7.70 7.65 -0.18
CA THR A 351 7.23 9.04 -0.26
C THR A 351 6.15 9.31 0.78
N ILE A 352 5.16 8.43 0.88
CA ILE A 352 4.05 8.52 1.83
C ILE A 352 4.58 8.41 3.27
N ASP A 353 5.47 7.45 3.53
CA ASP A 353 6.13 7.23 4.82
C ASP A 353 6.90 8.47 5.30
N LEU A 354 7.60 9.14 4.39
CA LEU A 354 8.32 10.38 4.69
C LEU A 354 7.38 11.56 4.98
N ILE A 355 6.24 11.66 4.26
CA ILE A 355 5.20 12.68 4.54
C ILE A 355 4.61 12.47 5.93
N LEU A 356 4.22 11.24 6.26
CA LEU A 356 3.72 10.88 7.60
C LEU A 356 4.76 11.22 8.67
N THR A 357 6.04 10.94 8.38
CA THR A 357 7.17 11.23 9.28
C THR A 357 7.35 12.72 9.52
N SER A 358 7.34 13.54 8.46
CA SER A 358 7.51 14.99 8.53
C SER A 358 6.41 15.66 9.37
N LEU A 359 5.18 15.18 9.24
CA LEU A 359 4.02 15.71 9.96
C LEU A 359 3.77 15.04 11.32
N GLY A 360 4.52 14.01 11.69
CA GLY A 360 4.34 13.30 12.97
C GLY A 360 3.06 12.45 13.06
N LEU A 361 2.41 12.15 11.93
CA LEU A 361 1.09 11.50 11.89
C LEU A 361 1.11 10.02 12.32
N ALA A 362 2.26 9.35 12.22
CA ALA A 362 2.44 7.94 12.57
C ALA A 362 3.49 7.73 13.68
N ALA A 363 3.73 8.75 14.51
CA ALA A 363 4.81 8.72 15.50
C ALA A 363 4.45 7.85 16.72
N ASP A 364 5.27 6.82 16.96
CA ASP A 364 5.25 6.02 18.18
C ASP A 364 6.27 6.51 19.21
N LYS A 365 5.90 6.51 20.50
CA LYS A 365 6.83 6.84 21.60
C LYS A 365 8.03 5.90 21.68
N SER A 366 7.84 4.64 21.30
CA SER A 366 8.93 3.67 21.20
C SER A 366 8.53 2.52 20.29
N TYR A 367 9.50 1.98 19.57
CA TYR A 367 9.30 0.95 18.56
C TYR A 367 10.41 -0.12 18.71
N PRO A 368 10.20 -1.15 19.54
CA PRO A 368 11.28 -2.07 19.94
C PRO A 368 11.70 -3.01 18.80
N THR A 369 12.98 -3.12 18.52
CA THR A 369 13.53 -3.99 17.46
C THR A 369 13.58 -5.47 17.86
N THR A 370 13.45 -5.78 19.15
CA THR A 370 13.45 -7.14 19.70
C THR A 370 12.14 -7.52 20.39
N GLY A 371 11.10 -6.69 20.22
CA GLY A 371 9.78 -6.87 20.82
C GLY A 371 9.64 -6.36 22.27
N PRO A 372 8.44 -6.52 22.87
CA PRO A 372 7.24 -7.08 22.26
C PRO A 372 6.63 -6.15 21.20
N VAL A 373 5.98 -6.74 20.20
CA VAL A 373 5.22 -5.98 19.19
C VAL A 373 4.01 -5.32 19.87
N ARG A 374 3.87 -4.00 19.67
CA ARG A 374 2.74 -3.27 20.24
C ARG A 374 1.53 -3.36 19.32
N ALA A 375 0.42 -3.85 19.84
CA ALA A 375 -0.83 -3.97 19.08
C ALA A 375 -1.38 -2.60 18.63
N ASN A 376 -1.18 -1.56 19.43
CA ASN A 376 -1.61 -0.18 19.17
C ASN A 376 -0.51 0.70 18.56
N ARG A 377 0.51 0.12 17.93
CA ARG A 377 1.53 0.87 17.19
C ARG A 377 0.88 1.71 16.09
N LYS A 378 1.32 2.96 15.96
CA LYS A 378 0.84 3.89 14.93
C LYS A 378 1.55 3.67 13.60
N TRP A 379 2.84 3.34 13.62
CA TRP A 379 3.58 2.94 12.43
C TRP A 379 3.26 1.49 12.06
N ARG A 380 2.46 1.33 11.00
CA ARG A 380 1.99 0.06 10.47
C ARG A 380 1.80 0.18 8.97
N THR A 381 2.76 -0.36 8.23
CA THR A 381 2.91 -0.19 6.79
C THR A 381 1.81 -0.86 5.97
N SER A 382 1.17 -1.91 6.49
CA SER A 382 0.05 -2.58 5.84
C SER A 382 -1.18 -1.69 5.68
N VAL A 383 -1.43 -0.79 6.64
CA VAL A 383 -2.56 0.17 6.57
C VAL A 383 -2.16 1.51 5.98
N GLN A 384 -0.87 1.85 6.01
CA GLN A 384 -0.35 3.15 5.56
C GLN A 384 0.05 3.11 4.08
N VAL A 385 0.87 2.13 3.73
CA VAL A 385 1.52 2.02 2.43
C VAL A 385 1.43 0.60 1.88
N PRO A 386 0.24 -0.03 1.80
CA PRO A 386 0.07 -1.24 0.98
C PRO A 386 0.38 -0.93 -0.49
N PHE A 387 0.46 -1.94 -1.35
CA PHE A 387 0.53 -1.68 -2.78
C PHE A 387 -0.67 -0.83 -3.22
N ALA A 388 -0.46 0.02 -4.24
CA ALA A 388 -1.46 0.97 -4.73
C ALA A 388 -2.02 1.93 -3.65
N ALA A 389 -1.28 2.19 -2.56
CA ALA A 389 -1.69 3.14 -1.53
C ALA A 389 -2.04 4.52 -2.07
N GLN A 390 -3.04 5.15 -1.47
CA GLN A 390 -3.61 6.45 -1.85
C GLN A 390 -3.58 7.41 -0.67
N MET A 391 -2.79 8.48 -0.76
CA MET A 391 -2.78 9.58 0.19
C MET A 391 -3.46 10.80 -0.44
N GLU A 392 -4.69 11.09 -0.05
CA GLU A 392 -5.49 12.20 -0.56
C GLU A 392 -5.56 13.35 0.44
N TRP A 393 -4.93 14.47 0.11
CA TRP A 393 -5.09 15.73 0.82
C TRP A 393 -6.22 16.53 0.17
N ARG A 394 -7.30 16.75 0.91
CA ARG A 394 -8.51 17.43 0.43
C ARG A 394 -8.62 18.80 1.04
N LYS A 395 -8.69 19.83 0.21
CA LYS A 395 -9.10 21.17 0.62
C LYS A 395 -10.62 21.25 0.54
N LEU A 396 -11.24 21.66 1.64
CA LEU A 396 -12.69 21.71 1.76
C LEU A 396 -13.13 23.16 1.88
N LYS A 397 -14.21 23.51 1.19
CA LYS A 397 -14.88 24.81 1.27
C LYS A 397 -16.20 24.65 2.02
N CYS A 398 -16.41 25.43 3.06
CA CYS A 398 -17.54 25.28 3.97
C CYS A 398 -18.54 26.44 3.86
N SER A 399 -19.83 26.13 3.96
CA SER A 399 -20.95 27.07 3.76
C SER A 399 -21.03 28.20 4.78
N LYS A 400 -20.50 27.99 5.99
CA LYS A 400 -20.40 29.00 7.05
C LYS A 400 -19.22 29.96 6.88
N GLY A 401 -18.50 29.88 5.75
CA GLY A 401 -17.22 30.55 5.54
C GLY A 401 -16.06 29.72 6.11
N GLY A 402 -14.87 29.90 5.52
CA GLY A 402 -13.65 29.19 5.93
C GLY A 402 -13.31 27.98 5.05
N SER A 403 -12.02 27.64 5.05
CA SER A 403 -11.48 26.43 4.41
C SER A 403 -11.02 25.44 5.48
N LYS A 404 -11.26 24.16 5.24
CA LYS A 404 -10.73 23.06 6.06
C LYS A 404 -9.78 22.21 5.23
N ILE A 405 -8.93 21.44 5.90
CA ILE A 405 -8.12 20.41 5.28
C ILE A 405 -8.44 19.05 5.90
N GLN A 406 -8.51 18.03 5.06
CA GLN A 406 -8.77 16.66 5.47
C GLN A 406 -7.84 15.71 4.73
N LEU A 407 -7.20 14.81 5.48
CA LEU A 407 -6.39 13.73 4.92
C LEU A 407 -7.19 12.44 4.87
N ARG A 408 -7.18 11.75 3.72
CA ARG A 408 -7.51 10.32 3.66
C ARG A 408 -6.26 9.53 3.33
N LEU A 409 -6.07 8.41 4.01
CA LEU A 409 -5.08 7.41 3.66
C LEU A 409 -5.81 6.10 3.42
N ASN A 410 -5.74 5.60 2.19
CA ASN A 410 -6.42 4.37 1.75
C ASN A 410 -7.91 4.39 2.11
N LYS A 411 -8.60 5.45 1.66
CA LYS A 411 -10.01 5.82 1.96
C LYS A 411 -10.37 6.14 3.41
N ALA A 412 -9.57 5.75 4.39
CA ALA A 412 -9.81 6.09 5.79
C ALA A 412 -9.44 7.54 6.08
N PRO A 413 -10.28 8.32 6.80
CA PRO A 413 -9.88 9.62 7.31
C PRO A 413 -8.72 9.46 8.33
N VAL A 414 -7.75 10.36 8.26
CA VAL A 414 -6.66 10.44 9.24
C VAL A 414 -6.93 11.60 10.19
N ASP A 415 -6.84 11.35 11.48
CA ASP A 415 -6.98 12.40 12.50
C ASP A 415 -5.74 13.32 12.50
N LEU A 416 -5.94 14.57 12.07
CA LEU A 416 -4.92 15.61 12.10
C LEU A 416 -4.70 16.22 13.50
N GLY A 417 -5.24 15.62 14.56
CA GLY A 417 -5.21 16.12 15.95
C GLY A 417 -3.81 16.39 16.52
N VAL A 418 -2.76 15.79 15.95
CA VAL A 418 -1.36 16.09 16.32
C VAL A 418 -0.84 17.40 15.72
N LEU A 419 -1.56 17.98 14.75
CA LEU A 419 -1.21 19.23 14.06
C LEU A 419 -2.11 20.40 14.46
N CYS A 420 -3.41 20.14 14.62
CA CYS A 420 -4.45 21.17 14.75
C CYS A 420 -5.68 20.59 15.48
N LYS A 421 -6.61 21.45 15.90
CA LYS A 421 -7.86 21.01 16.51
C LYS A 421 -8.80 20.42 15.46
N THR A 422 -9.14 19.13 15.59
CA THR A 422 -9.95 18.41 14.60
C THR A 422 -11.44 18.33 14.95
N ASP A 423 -12.27 18.14 13.92
CA ASP A 423 -13.66 17.72 14.04
C ASP A 423 -13.80 16.18 13.98
N ALA A 424 -15.04 15.69 14.04
CA ALA A 424 -15.34 14.25 14.05
C ALA A 424 -14.91 13.52 12.77
N THR A 425 -14.49 14.24 11.71
CA THR A 425 -14.00 13.65 10.45
C THR A 425 -12.47 13.63 10.36
N GLY A 426 -11.77 14.05 11.42
CA GLY A 426 -10.32 14.21 11.45
C GLY A 426 -9.81 15.45 10.70
N ALA A 427 -10.70 16.25 10.12
CA ALA A 427 -10.39 17.49 9.44
C ALA A 427 -10.19 18.64 10.44
N CYS A 428 -9.40 19.64 10.08
CA CYS A 428 -9.25 20.87 10.86
C CYS A 428 -9.28 22.11 9.96
N ASP A 429 -9.36 23.29 10.59
CA ASP A 429 -9.32 24.56 9.86
C ASP A 429 -7.96 24.73 9.16
N LEU A 430 -7.99 25.20 7.91
CA LEU A 430 -6.80 25.26 7.06
C LEU A 430 -5.72 26.17 7.67
N ASP A 431 -6.12 27.31 8.25
CA ASP A 431 -5.18 28.23 8.89
C ASP A 431 -4.50 27.62 10.13
N ASP A 432 -5.22 26.80 10.90
CA ASP A 432 -4.65 26.07 12.04
C ASP A 432 -3.64 25.01 11.58
N PHE A 433 -3.95 24.29 10.50
CA PHE A 433 -3.01 23.34 9.89
C PHE A 433 -1.74 24.04 9.40
N LEU A 434 -1.88 25.11 8.62
CA LEU A 434 -0.76 25.93 8.14
C LEU A 434 0.02 26.58 9.28
N GLY A 435 -0.68 26.89 10.39
CA GLY A 435 -0.15 27.45 11.61
C GLY A 435 0.58 26.45 12.51
N SER A 436 0.46 25.14 12.26
CA SER A 436 1.09 24.11 13.08
C SER A 436 2.63 24.14 12.97
N GLU A 437 3.32 23.82 14.05
CA GLU A 437 4.79 23.86 14.09
C GLU A 437 5.44 22.90 13.09
N ALA A 438 4.85 21.72 12.86
CA ALA A 438 5.36 20.76 11.88
C ALA A 438 5.29 21.31 10.45
N VAL A 439 4.17 21.92 10.06
CA VAL A 439 3.99 22.50 8.72
C VAL A 439 4.86 23.75 8.55
N LYS A 440 4.94 24.62 9.56
CA LYS A 440 5.85 25.78 9.55
C LYS A 440 7.32 25.37 9.42
N LYS A 441 7.74 24.33 10.14
CA LYS A 441 9.12 23.80 10.05
C LYS A 441 9.38 23.25 8.65
N ALA A 442 8.45 22.48 8.10
CA ALA A 442 8.58 21.92 6.76
C ALA A 442 8.72 23.02 5.69
N ASN A 443 7.87 24.04 5.73
CA ASN A 443 7.89 25.15 4.77
C ASN A 443 9.18 26.00 4.83
N LYS A 444 9.92 25.97 5.94
CA LYS A 444 11.20 26.69 6.08
C LYS A 444 12.38 25.93 5.49
N ILE A 445 12.26 24.63 5.29
CA ILE A 445 13.35 23.79 4.79
C ILE A 445 13.47 23.94 3.28
N GLN A 446 14.69 24.20 2.82
CA GLN A 446 15.08 24.25 1.42
C GLN A 446 16.24 23.30 1.17
N ILE A 447 16.26 22.65 0.00
CA ILE A 447 17.36 21.77 -0.38
C ILE A 447 18.66 22.57 -0.41
N GLY A 448 19.61 22.18 0.43
CA GLY A 448 20.92 22.83 0.57
C GLY A 448 21.03 23.88 1.67
N ASP A 449 19.95 24.17 2.42
CA ASP A 449 20.06 25.00 3.62
C ASP A 449 20.77 24.25 4.77
N ASP A 450 20.98 24.92 5.91
CA ASP A 450 21.68 24.34 7.06
C ASP A 450 20.93 23.12 7.64
N THR A 451 19.60 23.13 7.64
CA THR A 451 18.78 22.02 8.18
C THR A 451 18.85 20.80 7.27
N TRP A 452 18.71 21.01 5.95
CA TRP A 452 18.89 19.99 4.94
C TRP A 452 20.31 19.43 5.00
N THR A 453 21.32 20.29 5.00
CA THR A 453 22.72 19.88 5.00
C THR A 453 23.08 19.05 6.25
N ALA A 454 22.57 19.43 7.43
CA ALA A 454 22.80 18.68 8.65
C ALA A 454 22.19 17.27 8.60
N ALA A 455 21.01 17.12 8.01
CA ALA A 455 20.31 15.83 7.95
C ALA A 455 20.74 14.95 6.77
N CYS A 456 20.86 15.55 5.59
CA CYS A 456 21.04 14.90 4.29
C CYS A 456 22.45 15.03 3.71
N GLY A 457 23.33 15.84 4.31
CA GLY A 457 24.65 16.14 3.76
C GLY A 457 24.61 17.24 2.71
N LYS A 458 25.80 17.73 2.34
CA LYS A 458 26.00 18.74 1.30
C LYS A 458 25.86 18.16 -0.11
#